data_AF-A0A0P1H283-F1
#
_entry.id   AF-A0A0P1H283-F1
#
_cell.length_a   1.000
_cell.length_b   1.000
_cell.length_c   1.000
_cell.angle_alpha   90.00
_cell.angle_beta   90.00
_cell.angle_gamma   90.00
#
_symmetry.space_group_name_H-M   'P 1'
#
loop_
_entity.id
_entity.type
_entity.pdbx_description
1 polymer ?
#
loop_
_entity_poly.entity_id
_entity_poly.type
_entity_poly.pdbx_seq_one_letter_code
_entity_poly.pdbx_strand_id
1 'polypeptide(L)'
;MSLDLSILSRHEDPDLYDVHKITFGEWIVLTDHIEAWVATLENEQKTIDMKRTDVTRFAKNFRYAHDATNRAVIEWVEMDLIDQSNLSYATCRRIVSACRGYWTFLQRRHKLDCPAPFENVVPKSNSKSGKKAHSEARKGFDLQDYRNLLSGAQGGSQDLSQLIQLGAYTGARIEELCSLPLTNVASDRLHIEDAKTEAGWRIIPIHPHISDLVANLSENSTDGFLLSGLTFNKYDDRSNAIGKRFGRLKTKLGYGSDHVFHSLRKGVASQLEAAGIPENVAARLLGHEFKTMTYGLYAGGKLPFAVLNDALCKVDWT
;
A
#
# COMPACT_ATOMS: atom_id res chain seq x y z
N MET A 1 17.52 47.36 -36.97
CA MET A 1 17.20 48.40 -35.98
C MET A 1 17.45 47.77 -34.62
N SER A 2 18.63 48.03 -34.03
CA SER A 2 19.05 47.41 -32.78
C SER A 2 18.35 48.14 -31.64
N LEU A 3 17.49 47.43 -30.90
CA LEU A 3 16.96 47.94 -29.63
C LEU A 3 18.01 47.67 -28.56
N ASP A 4 18.58 48.76 -28.05
CA ASP A 4 19.53 48.75 -26.94
C ASP A 4 18.78 48.37 -25.64
N LEU A 5 19.08 47.19 -25.12
CA LEU A 5 18.46 46.59 -23.93
C LEU A 5 19.09 47.08 -22.60
N SER A 6 19.95 48.09 -22.63
CA SER A 6 20.62 48.60 -21.42
C SER A 6 19.76 49.54 -20.55
N ILE A 7 18.48 49.79 -20.90
CA ILE A 7 17.61 50.76 -20.23
C ILE A 7 16.24 50.16 -19.82
N LEU A 8 16.20 48.90 -19.40
CA LEU A 8 15.11 48.41 -18.53
C LEU A 8 15.60 48.36 -17.09
N SER A 9 15.78 49.57 -16.56
CA SER A 9 16.07 49.85 -15.16
C SER A 9 14.88 49.47 -14.28
N ARG A 10 14.96 48.28 -13.66
CA ARG A 10 14.47 47.93 -12.31
C ARG A 10 13.31 48.77 -11.76
N HIS A 11 12.15 48.73 -12.40
CA HIS A 11 10.85 49.05 -11.79
C HIS A 11 9.72 48.39 -12.61
N GLU A 12 9.92 47.15 -13.03
CA GLU A 12 8.85 46.36 -13.64
C GLU A 12 8.08 45.64 -12.55
N ASP A 13 6.76 45.78 -12.61
CA ASP A 13 5.78 45.03 -11.84
C ASP A 13 6.21 43.54 -11.80
N PRO A 14 6.46 42.93 -10.62
CA PRO A 14 6.99 41.57 -10.50
C PRO A 14 6.21 40.55 -11.35
N ASP A 15 4.90 40.77 -11.51
CA ASP A 15 4.03 39.92 -12.31
C ASP A 15 4.34 40.00 -13.82
N LEU A 16 4.79 41.15 -14.34
CA LEU A 16 5.07 41.32 -15.78
C LEU A 16 6.39 40.64 -16.19
N TYR A 17 7.40 40.71 -15.31
CA TYR A 17 8.70 40.05 -15.52
C TYR A 17 8.55 38.52 -15.50
N ASP A 18 7.80 38.00 -14.52
CA ASP A 18 7.47 36.58 -14.43
C ASP A 18 6.71 36.10 -15.67
N VAL A 19 5.68 36.84 -16.10
CA VAL A 19 4.90 36.54 -17.31
C VAL A 19 5.79 36.52 -18.55
N HIS A 20 6.72 37.47 -18.69
CA HIS A 20 7.69 37.46 -19.77
C HIS A 20 8.53 36.17 -19.74
N LYS A 21 9.15 35.84 -18.60
CA LYS A 21 9.99 34.64 -18.48
C LYS A 21 9.25 33.33 -18.72
N ILE A 22 7.98 33.24 -18.33
CA ILE A 22 7.11 32.09 -18.64
C ILE A 22 6.79 32.03 -20.14
N THR A 23 6.42 33.16 -20.75
CA THR A 23 6.00 33.24 -22.16
C THR A 23 7.13 32.87 -23.11
N PHE A 24 8.37 33.24 -22.78
CA PHE A 24 9.56 32.87 -23.56
C PHE A 24 10.12 31.48 -23.20
N GLY A 25 9.44 30.73 -22.32
CA GLY A 25 9.80 29.35 -21.98
C GLY A 25 11.05 29.22 -21.11
N GLU A 26 11.49 30.31 -20.48
CA GLU A 26 12.63 30.29 -19.57
C GLU A 26 12.25 29.70 -18.21
N TRP A 27 11.01 29.94 -17.76
CA TRP A 27 10.50 29.46 -16.48
C TRP A 27 9.35 28.48 -16.66
N ILE A 28 9.41 27.38 -15.91
CA ILE A 28 8.34 26.37 -15.87
C ILE A 28 7.55 26.52 -14.57
N VAL A 29 6.26 26.78 -14.71
CA VAL A 29 5.29 26.75 -13.61
C VAL A 29 4.95 25.30 -13.31
N LEU A 30 5.21 24.86 -12.08
CA LEU A 30 5.12 23.45 -11.71
C LEU A 30 3.68 22.92 -11.71
N THR A 31 2.65 23.77 -11.61
CA THR A 31 1.25 23.35 -11.65
C THR A 31 0.74 23.01 -13.05
N ASP A 32 1.29 23.65 -14.08
CA ASP A 32 0.67 23.68 -15.42
C ASP A 32 0.77 22.35 -16.17
N HIS A 33 1.72 21.51 -15.79
CA HIS A 33 1.98 20.24 -16.47
C HIS A 33 1.62 19.00 -15.64
N ILE A 34 1.01 19.17 -14.46
CA ILE A 34 0.63 18.04 -13.60
C ILE A 34 -0.35 17.12 -14.31
N GLU A 35 -1.39 17.67 -14.94
CA GLU A 35 -2.41 16.87 -15.61
C GLU A 35 -1.87 16.18 -16.87
N ALA A 36 -0.99 16.86 -17.63
CA ALA A 36 -0.30 16.26 -18.77
C ALA A 36 0.62 15.10 -18.32
N TRP A 37 1.29 15.22 -17.17
CA TRP A 37 2.08 14.13 -16.61
C TRP A 37 1.20 12.97 -16.13
N VAL A 38 0.12 13.28 -15.40
CA VAL A 38 -0.83 12.30 -14.89
C VAL A 38 -1.42 11.46 -16.02
N ALA A 39 -1.78 12.08 -17.14
CA ALA A 39 -2.29 11.41 -18.34
C ALA A 39 -1.30 10.39 -18.95
N THR A 40 -0.04 10.41 -18.53
CA THR A 40 1.01 9.51 -19.06
C THR A 40 1.33 8.35 -18.13
N LEU A 41 0.67 8.28 -16.97
CA LEU A 41 0.87 7.23 -15.99
C LEU A 41 0.02 6.01 -16.34
N GLU A 42 0.64 4.84 -16.41
CA GLU A 42 -0.01 3.54 -16.66
C GLU A 42 -0.34 2.79 -15.36
N ASN A 43 -0.38 3.50 -14.22
CA ASN A 43 -0.66 2.88 -12.93
C ASN A 43 -2.18 2.72 -12.68
N GLU A 44 -2.54 1.90 -11.71
CA GLU A 44 -3.92 1.86 -11.20
C GLU A 44 -4.41 3.25 -10.76
N GLN A 45 -5.70 3.54 -10.96
CA GLN A 45 -6.27 4.87 -10.71
C GLN A 45 -5.98 5.40 -9.30
N LYS A 46 -6.03 4.55 -8.27
CA LYS A 46 -5.67 4.92 -6.88
C LYS A 46 -4.24 5.42 -6.75
N THR A 47 -3.31 4.79 -7.48
CA THR A 47 -1.89 5.18 -7.49
C THR A 47 -1.70 6.49 -8.27
N ILE A 48 -2.44 6.68 -9.36
CA ILE A 48 -2.46 7.93 -10.12
C ILE A 48 -2.95 9.09 -9.24
N ASP A 49 -4.11 8.96 -8.60
CA ASP A 49 -4.68 9.98 -7.70
C ASP A 49 -3.71 10.35 -6.57
N MET A 50 -3.03 9.34 -6.01
CA MET A 50 -2.03 9.53 -4.97
C MET A 50 -0.80 10.30 -5.49
N LYS A 51 -0.25 9.93 -6.65
CA LYS A 51 0.88 10.63 -7.29
C LYS A 51 0.51 12.07 -7.67
N ARG A 52 -0.68 12.30 -8.22
CA ARG A 52 -1.22 13.64 -8.49
C ARG A 52 -1.22 14.46 -7.20
N THR A 53 -1.78 13.93 -6.11
CA THR A 53 -1.86 14.62 -4.82
C THR A 53 -0.49 15.00 -4.27
N ASP A 54 0.49 14.09 -4.35
CA ASP A 54 1.86 14.37 -3.89
C ASP A 54 2.53 15.48 -4.69
N VAL A 55 2.40 15.44 -6.02
CA VAL A 55 3.01 16.42 -6.90
C VAL A 55 2.30 17.77 -6.80
N THR A 56 0.99 17.78 -6.63
CA THR A 56 0.24 19.01 -6.32
C THR A 56 0.70 19.61 -5.00
N ARG A 57 0.99 18.79 -3.97
CA ARG A 57 1.56 19.31 -2.71
C ARG A 57 2.92 19.97 -2.94
N PHE A 58 3.79 19.35 -3.73
CA PHE A 58 5.10 19.90 -4.08
C PHE A 58 4.97 21.22 -4.88
N ALA A 59 4.13 21.25 -5.92
CA ALA A 59 3.91 22.43 -6.77
C ALA A 59 3.19 23.57 -6.04
N LYS A 60 2.50 23.30 -4.93
CA LYS A 60 1.97 24.35 -4.04
C LYS A 60 3.06 25.01 -3.20
N ASN A 61 4.12 24.27 -2.88
CA ASN A 61 5.26 24.79 -2.12
C ASN A 61 6.27 25.51 -3.02
N PHE A 62 6.45 25.02 -4.24
CA PHE A 62 7.36 25.59 -5.24
C PHE A 62 6.55 25.97 -6.47
N ARG A 63 6.43 27.28 -6.74
CA ARG A 63 5.69 27.78 -7.91
C ARG A 63 6.45 27.47 -9.20
N TYR A 64 7.74 27.77 -9.22
CA TYR A 64 8.60 27.56 -10.37
C TYR A 64 9.60 26.43 -10.13
N ALA A 65 10.03 25.76 -11.20
CA ALA A 65 11.01 24.68 -11.09
C ALA A 65 12.34 25.15 -10.45
N HIS A 66 12.81 26.37 -10.76
CA HIS A 66 14.06 26.89 -10.21
C HIS A 66 13.99 27.24 -8.71
N ASP A 67 12.79 27.42 -8.15
CA ASP A 67 12.59 27.62 -6.70
C ASP A 67 12.90 26.36 -5.89
N ALA A 68 12.67 25.19 -6.51
CA ALA A 68 12.88 23.89 -5.91
C ALA A 68 14.37 23.51 -5.92
N THR A 69 15.22 24.29 -5.25
CA THR A 69 16.62 23.91 -5.04
C THR A 69 16.72 22.73 -4.08
N ASN A 70 17.82 21.97 -4.12
CA ASN A 70 18.01 20.84 -3.20
C ASN A 70 17.88 21.25 -1.73
N ARG A 71 18.44 22.41 -1.35
CA ARG A 71 18.33 22.97 0.01
C ARG A 71 16.88 23.27 0.38
N ALA A 72 16.12 23.91 -0.52
CA ALA A 72 14.73 24.25 -0.26
C ALA A 72 13.83 22.99 -0.19
N VAL A 73 14.14 21.95 -0.98
CA VAL A 73 13.43 20.66 -0.89
C VAL A 73 13.74 19.93 0.42
N ILE A 74 14.98 19.98 0.93
CA ILE A 74 15.32 19.46 2.27
C ILE A 74 14.47 20.18 3.33
N GLU A 75 14.46 21.51 3.30
CA GLU A 75 13.71 22.32 4.26
C GLU A 75 12.21 22.00 4.23
N TRP A 76 11.61 21.91 3.03
CA TRP A 76 10.22 21.50 2.85
C TRP A 76 9.93 20.09 3.42
N VAL A 77 10.84 19.13 3.18
CA VAL A 77 10.68 17.77 3.70
C VAL A 77 10.74 17.75 5.24
N GLU A 78 11.72 18.43 5.82
CA GLU A 78 11.93 18.44 7.28
C GLU A 78 10.85 19.25 8.00
N MET A 79 10.63 20.48 7.59
CA MET A 79 9.71 21.38 8.30
C MET A 79 8.24 21.05 8.03
N ASP A 80 7.86 20.80 6.77
CA ASP A 80 6.44 20.68 6.44
C ASP A 80 5.97 19.23 6.47
N LEU A 81 6.72 18.31 5.85
CA LEU A 81 6.30 16.91 5.79
C LEU A 81 6.54 16.18 7.11
N ILE A 82 7.71 16.36 7.73
CA ILE A 82 8.07 15.65 8.96
C ILE A 82 7.52 16.40 10.18
N ASP A 83 7.91 17.65 10.41
CA ASP A 83 7.60 18.31 11.68
C ASP A 83 6.13 18.75 11.77
N GLN A 84 5.63 19.48 10.77
CA GLN A 84 4.25 19.98 10.79
C GLN A 84 3.22 18.90 10.48
N SER A 85 3.45 18.08 9.44
CA SER A 85 2.48 17.05 9.01
C SER A 85 2.67 15.71 9.72
N ASN A 86 3.72 15.54 10.53
CA ASN A 86 4.05 14.31 11.25
C ASN A 86 4.05 13.06 10.33
N LEU A 87 4.55 13.20 9.10
CA LEU A 87 4.62 12.09 8.16
C LEU A 87 5.83 11.19 8.44
N SER A 88 5.62 9.88 8.31
CA SER A 88 6.73 8.93 8.40
C SER A 88 7.75 9.16 7.29
N TYR A 89 9.02 8.84 7.54
CA TYR A 89 10.06 8.92 6.51
C TYR A 89 9.75 8.06 5.28
N ALA A 90 9.05 6.93 5.43
CA ALA A 90 8.60 6.13 4.30
C ALA A 90 7.60 6.89 3.42
N THR A 91 6.65 7.60 4.05
CA THR A 91 5.70 8.47 3.35
C THR A 91 6.41 9.62 2.65
N CYS A 92 7.37 10.28 3.30
CA CYS A 92 8.16 11.35 2.66
C CYS A 92 8.93 10.85 1.43
N ARG A 93 9.57 9.68 1.51
CA ARG A 93 10.27 9.06 0.36
C ARG A 93 9.32 8.76 -0.80
N ARG A 94 8.10 8.30 -0.51
CA ARG A 94 7.05 8.06 -1.52
C ARG A 94 6.64 9.35 -2.22
N ILE A 95 6.41 10.44 -1.46
CA ILE A 95 6.10 11.77 -2.01
C ILE A 95 7.24 12.24 -2.93
N VAL A 96 8.48 12.21 -2.44
CA VAL A 96 9.67 12.61 -3.20
C VAL A 96 9.85 11.74 -4.46
N SER A 97 9.51 10.45 -4.41
CA SER A 97 9.53 9.57 -5.56
C SER A 97 8.54 9.99 -6.66
N ALA A 98 7.31 10.38 -6.28
CA ALA A 98 6.34 10.94 -7.23
C ALA A 98 6.86 12.24 -7.86
N CYS A 99 7.43 13.15 -7.05
CA CYS A 99 8.02 14.40 -7.51
C CYS A 99 9.18 14.17 -8.48
N ARG A 100 10.05 13.18 -8.23
CA ARG A 100 11.13 12.80 -9.15
C ARG A 100 10.60 12.30 -10.50
N GLY A 101 9.51 11.51 -10.48
CA GLY A 101 8.84 11.07 -11.70
C GLY A 101 8.30 12.24 -12.52
N TYR A 102 7.66 13.20 -11.86
CA TYR A 102 7.17 14.42 -12.51
C TYR A 102 8.31 15.27 -13.07
N TRP A 103 9.38 15.48 -12.30
CA TRP A 103 10.55 16.23 -12.76
C TRP A 103 11.19 15.61 -14.00
N THR A 104 11.32 14.29 -14.02
CA THR A 104 11.83 13.57 -15.20
C THR A 104 10.95 13.79 -16.43
N PHE A 105 9.62 13.83 -16.25
CA PHE A 105 8.68 14.17 -17.32
C PHE A 105 8.91 15.60 -17.83
N LEU A 106 9.08 16.59 -16.93
CA LEU A 106 9.37 17.98 -17.31
C LEU A 106 10.69 18.10 -18.09
N GLN A 107 11.75 17.44 -17.65
CA GLN A 107 13.03 17.42 -18.36
C GLN A 107 12.90 16.83 -19.77
N ARG A 108 12.15 15.72 -19.91
CA ARG A 108 12.01 15.00 -21.19
C ARG A 108 11.04 15.66 -22.17
N ARG A 109 9.98 16.30 -21.69
CA ARG A 109 8.86 16.77 -22.53
C ARG A 109 8.66 18.27 -22.53
N HIS A 110 9.22 18.98 -21.56
CA HIS A 110 9.05 20.43 -21.38
C HIS A 110 10.38 21.18 -21.30
N LYS A 111 11.51 20.53 -21.68
CA LYS A 111 12.85 21.14 -21.76
C LYS A 111 13.29 21.82 -20.45
N LEU A 112 12.96 21.22 -19.31
CA LEU A 112 13.48 21.68 -18.03
C LEU A 112 14.98 21.40 -17.95
N ASP A 113 15.81 22.44 -17.90
CA ASP A 113 17.27 22.31 -17.80
C ASP A 113 17.78 22.19 -16.35
N CYS A 114 16.94 22.51 -15.36
CA CYS A 114 17.35 22.45 -13.96
C CYS A 114 17.66 21.00 -13.53
N PRO A 115 18.76 20.79 -12.75
CA PRO A 115 19.06 19.48 -12.19
C PRO A 115 17.99 19.06 -11.19
N ALA A 116 17.75 17.76 -11.07
CA ALA A 116 16.75 17.23 -10.15
C ALA A 116 17.15 17.47 -8.67
N PRO A 117 16.31 18.13 -7.85
CA PRO A 117 16.70 18.56 -6.50
C PRO A 117 16.52 17.49 -5.41
N PHE A 118 16.31 16.22 -5.78
CA PHE A 118 15.82 15.18 -4.85
C PHE A 118 16.91 14.29 -4.23
N GLU A 119 18.18 14.70 -4.33
CA GLU A 119 19.30 13.94 -3.78
C GLU A 119 19.39 14.10 -2.26
N ASN A 120 19.37 12.98 -1.52
CA ASN A 120 19.46 12.93 -0.05
C ASN A 120 18.49 13.87 0.70
N VAL A 121 17.33 14.19 0.13
CA VAL A 121 16.38 15.16 0.71
C VAL A 121 15.54 14.62 1.86
N VAL A 122 15.45 13.30 2.02
CA VAL A 122 14.79 12.68 3.17
C VAL A 122 15.86 12.14 4.11
N PRO A 123 15.85 12.52 5.39
CA PRO A 123 16.80 12.00 6.37
C PRO A 123 16.88 10.47 6.35
N LYS A 124 18.10 9.96 6.54
CA LYS A 124 18.30 8.53 6.83
C LYS A 124 17.67 8.27 8.21
N SER A 125 16.95 7.16 8.34
CA SER A 125 16.44 6.76 9.65
C SER A 125 17.63 6.53 10.59
N ASN A 126 17.67 7.24 11.72
CA ASN A 126 18.71 7.05 12.72
C ASN A 126 18.57 5.65 13.35
N SER A 127 19.46 4.73 12.95
CA SER A 127 19.53 3.35 13.45
C SER A 127 19.82 3.25 14.96
N LYS A 128 20.21 4.35 15.63
CA LYS A 128 20.33 4.45 17.11
C LYS A 128 19.01 4.27 17.85
N SER A 129 17.89 4.17 17.13
CA SER A 129 16.57 3.85 17.64
C SER A 129 16.20 2.36 17.50
N GLY A 130 17.18 1.44 17.47
CA GLY A 130 16.93 -0.01 17.37
C GLY A 130 15.86 -0.56 18.33
N LYS A 131 15.68 0.07 19.51
CA LYS A 131 14.59 -0.26 20.45
C LYS A 131 13.19 0.26 20.02
N LYS A 132 13.09 1.40 19.33
CA LYS A 132 11.83 1.95 18.78
C LYS A 132 11.45 1.31 17.44
N ALA A 133 12.43 1.03 16.57
CA ALA A 133 12.18 0.33 15.30
C ALA A 133 11.69 -1.10 15.52
N HIS A 134 12.15 -1.79 16.58
CA HIS A 134 11.63 -3.11 16.95
C HIS A 134 10.25 -3.05 17.62
N SER A 135 9.85 -1.91 18.22
CA SER A 135 8.51 -1.73 18.81
C SER A 135 7.44 -1.36 17.77
N GLU A 136 7.82 -0.85 16.60
CA GLU A 136 6.90 -0.54 15.50
C GLU A 136 6.77 -1.66 14.45
N ALA A 137 7.61 -2.70 14.54
CA ALA A 137 7.42 -3.89 13.75
C ALA A 137 6.06 -4.51 14.08
N ARG A 138 5.20 -4.67 13.05
CA ARG A 138 3.87 -5.23 13.24
C ARG A 138 3.95 -6.57 13.95
N LYS A 139 3.21 -6.77 15.03
CA LYS A 139 3.20 -8.04 15.79
C LYS A 139 2.18 -9.00 15.19
N GLY A 140 2.42 -10.30 15.35
CA GLY A 140 1.42 -11.33 15.05
C GLY A 140 0.45 -11.47 16.23
N PHE A 141 -0.80 -11.80 15.93
CA PHE A 141 -1.75 -12.18 16.98
C PHE A 141 -1.46 -13.60 17.46
N ASP A 142 -1.64 -13.83 18.75
CA ASP A 142 -1.64 -15.17 19.35
C ASP A 142 -3.07 -15.71 19.57
N LEU A 143 -3.16 -16.91 20.14
CA LEU A 143 -4.43 -17.56 20.44
C LEU A 143 -5.35 -16.71 21.33
N GLN A 144 -4.79 -16.05 22.34
CA GLN A 144 -5.58 -15.22 23.26
C GLN A 144 -6.09 -13.97 22.54
N ASP A 145 -5.27 -13.38 21.69
CA ASP A 145 -5.68 -12.25 20.85
C ASP A 145 -6.82 -12.62 19.91
N TYR A 146 -6.73 -13.77 19.25
CA TYR A 146 -7.79 -14.27 18.38
C TYR A 146 -9.11 -14.44 19.14
N ARG A 147 -9.07 -15.06 20.33
CA ARG A 147 -10.25 -15.21 21.20
C ARG A 147 -10.85 -13.87 21.61
N ASN A 148 -10.00 -12.90 21.98
CA ASN A 148 -10.44 -11.54 22.32
C ASN A 148 -11.11 -10.84 21.13
N LEU A 149 -10.52 -10.97 19.93
CA LEU A 149 -11.04 -10.40 18.69
C LEU A 149 -12.41 -11.01 18.33
N LEU A 150 -12.55 -12.34 18.40
CA LEU A 150 -13.82 -13.00 18.13
C LEU A 150 -14.91 -12.59 19.10
N SER A 151 -14.63 -12.64 20.41
CA SER A 151 -15.57 -12.23 21.45
C SER A 151 -16.02 -10.78 21.27
N GLY A 152 -15.07 -9.88 20.99
CA GLY A 152 -15.36 -8.48 20.74
C GLY A 152 -16.13 -8.21 19.45
N ALA A 153 -15.97 -9.05 18.42
CA ALA A 153 -16.69 -8.93 17.15
C ALA A 153 -18.12 -9.49 17.21
N GLN A 154 -18.33 -10.63 17.89
CA GLN A 154 -19.63 -11.27 18.03
C GLN A 154 -20.68 -10.36 18.67
N GLY A 155 -20.27 -9.46 19.57
CA GLY A 155 -21.15 -8.49 20.21
C GLY A 155 -21.63 -7.33 19.33
N GLY A 156 -21.21 -7.22 18.06
CA GLY A 156 -21.61 -6.07 17.22
C GLY A 156 -21.52 -6.22 15.70
N SER A 157 -20.94 -7.30 15.17
CA SER A 157 -20.75 -7.47 13.72
C SER A 157 -20.43 -8.92 13.34
N GLN A 158 -21.44 -9.62 12.81
CA GLN A 158 -21.27 -11.00 12.35
C GLN A 158 -20.27 -11.09 11.20
N ASP A 159 -20.36 -10.19 10.21
CA ASP A 159 -19.46 -10.09 9.07
C ASP A 159 -17.99 -9.85 9.47
N LEU A 160 -17.72 -9.06 10.50
CA LEU A 160 -16.37 -8.88 11.04
C LEU A 160 -15.87 -10.15 11.74
N SER A 161 -16.73 -10.85 12.48
CA SER A 161 -16.38 -12.13 13.09
C SER A 161 -16.03 -13.17 12.03
N GLN A 162 -16.81 -13.24 10.94
CA GLN A 162 -16.56 -14.12 9.80
C GLN A 162 -15.24 -13.77 9.11
N LEU A 163 -14.97 -12.48 8.86
CA LEU A 163 -13.71 -12.02 8.28
C LEU A 163 -12.50 -12.35 9.17
N ILE A 164 -12.61 -12.23 10.50
CA ILE A 164 -11.53 -12.59 11.43
C ILE A 164 -11.24 -14.09 11.35
N GLN A 165 -12.26 -14.94 11.36
CA GLN A 165 -12.09 -16.41 11.23
C GLN A 165 -11.43 -16.78 9.90
N LEU A 166 -11.91 -16.20 8.79
CA LEU A 166 -11.30 -16.40 7.47
C LEU A 166 -9.83 -15.96 7.48
N GLY A 167 -9.52 -14.78 8.01
CA GLY A 167 -8.13 -14.28 8.09
C GLY A 167 -7.22 -15.16 8.94
N ALA A 168 -7.72 -15.67 10.07
CA ALA A 168 -6.98 -16.53 10.99
C ALA A 168 -6.65 -17.89 10.37
N TYR A 169 -7.59 -18.52 9.66
CA TYR A 169 -7.41 -19.86 9.12
C TYR A 169 -6.93 -19.93 7.66
N THR A 170 -6.79 -18.80 6.98
CA THR A 170 -6.24 -18.74 5.61
C THR A 170 -4.94 -17.96 5.52
N GLY A 171 -4.71 -17.02 6.44
CA GLY A 171 -3.64 -16.04 6.32
C GLY A 171 -3.77 -15.13 5.08
N ALA A 172 -4.93 -15.05 4.44
CA ALA A 172 -5.15 -14.21 3.26
C ALA A 172 -5.14 -12.70 3.61
N ARG A 173 -4.89 -11.85 2.61
CA ARG A 173 -4.99 -10.39 2.76
C ARG A 173 -6.46 -10.00 2.90
N ILE A 174 -6.72 -8.88 3.58
CA ILE A 174 -8.10 -8.43 3.79
C ILE A 174 -8.81 -8.13 2.48
N GLU A 175 -8.11 -7.51 1.53
CA GLU A 175 -8.63 -7.15 0.21
C GLU A 175 -9.01 -8.39 -0.60
N GLU A 176 -8.19 -9.45 -0.51
CA GLU A 176 -8.44 -10.74 -1.18
C GLU A 176 -9.68 -11.41 -0.62
N LEU A 177 -9.85 -11.46 0.72
CA LEU A 177 -11.04 -12.04 1.34
C LEU A 177 -12.31 -11.23 1.06
N CYS A 178 -12.22 -9.90 1.13
CA CYS A 178 -13.36 -9.02 0.92
C CYS A 178 -13.79 -8.98 -0.55
N SER A 179 -12.93 -9.36 -1.50
CA SER A 179 -13.22 -9.29 -2.93
C SER A 179 -13.25 -10.68 -3.59
N LEU A 180 -13.29 -11.77 -2.81
CA LEU A 180 -13.27 -13.13 -3.32
C LEU A 180 -14.63 -13.50 -3.97
N PRO A 181 -14.72 -13.66 -5.30
CA PRO A 181 -15.96 -14.06 -5.95
C PRO A 181 -16.24 -15.53 -5.68
N LEU A 182 -17.52 -15.92 -5.66
CA LEU A 182 -17.92 -17.32 -5.43
C LEU A 182 -17.40 -18.26 -6.51
N THR A 183 -17.18 -17.78 -7.73
CA THR A 183 -16.56 -18.55 -8.82
C THR A 183 -15.16 -19.07 -8.45
N ASN A 184 -14.52 -18.44 -7.47
CA ASN A 184 -13.18 -18.76 -7.00
C ASN A 184 -13.20 -19.49 -5.65
N VAL A 185 -14.39 -19.90 -5.18
CA VAL A 185 -14.59 -20.70 -3.98
C VAL A 185 -15.02 -22.09 -4.39
N ALA A 186 -14.13 -23.07 -4.25
CA ALA A 186 -14.47 -24.47 -4.41
C ALA A 186 -14.76 -25.11 -3.05
N SER A 187 -15.19 -26.37 -3.04
CA SER A 187 -15.57 -27.08 -1.81
C SER A 187 -14.41 -27.30 -0.83
N ASP A 188 -13.17 -27.34 -1.32
CA ASP A 188 -11.97 -27.66 -0.53
C ASP A 188 -10.89 -26.56 -0.58
N ARG A 189 -11.08 -25.50 -1.38
CA ARG A 189 -10.04 -24.48 -1.61
C ARG A 189 -10.59 -23.13 -2.07
N LEU A 190 -9.80 -22.09 -1.82
CA LEU A 190 -9.99 -20.74 -2.31
C LEU A 190 -8.95 -20.44 -3.40
N HIS A 191 -9.38 -19.90 -4.52
CA HIS A 191 -8.54 -19.45 -5.63
C HIS A 191 -8.32 -17.94 -5.51
N ILE A 192 -7.12 -17.55 -5.07
CA ILE A 192 -6.75 -16.13 -5.00
C ILE A 192 -6.11 -15.74 -6.31
N GLU A 193 -6.73 -14.80 -7.00
CA GLU A 193 -6.21 -14.20 -8.23
C GLU A 193 -5.77 -12.77 -7.94
N ASP A 194 -4.54 -12.45 -8.32
CA ASP A 194 -3.99 -11.09 -8.22
C ASP A 194 -4.17 -10.41 -9.59
N ALA A 195 -4.76 -9.22 -9.58
CA ALA A 195 -5.00 -8.42 -10.77
C ALA A 195 -3.70 -7.89 -11.40
N LYS A 196 -2.58 -7.87 -10.65
CA LYS A 196 -1.31 -7.28 -11.12
C LYS A 196 -0.44 -8.24 -11.91
N THR A 197 -0.31 -9.49 -11.45
CA THR A 197 0.52 -10.51 -12.11
C THR A 197 0.02 -11.92 -11.80
N GLU A 198 0.15 -12.85 -12.75
CA GLU A 198 -0.11 -14.29 -12.53
C GLU A 198 0.75 -14.88 -11.40
N ALA A 199 1.91 -14.27 -11.12
CA ALA A 199 2.79 -14.68 -10.02
C ALA A 199 2.13 -14.52 -8.63
N GLY A 200 1.11 -13.66 -8.50
CA GLY A 200 0.33 -13.50 -7.27
C GLY A 200 -0.76 -14.56 -7.08
N TRP A 201 -1.05 -15.36 -8.12
CA TRP A 201 -2.11 -16.36 -8.07
C TRP A 201 -1.73 -17.52 -7.16
N ARG A 202 -2.64 -17.90 -6.27
CA ARG A 202 -2.41 -19.03 -5.36
C ARG A 202 -3.69 -19.73 -4.96
N ILE A 203 -3.50 -20.95 -4.48
CA ILE A 203 -4.57 -21.78 -3.93
C ILE A 203 -4.36 -21.84 -2.42
N ILE A 204 -5.42 -21.57 -1.67
CA ILE A 204 -5.44 -21.73 -0.21
C ILE A 204 -6.46 -22.83 0.12
N PRO A 205 -6.03 -23.95 0.73
CA PRO A 205 -6.97 -24.96 1.22
C PRO A 205 -7.98 -24.37 2.22
N ILE A 206 -9.19 -24.92 2.25
CA ILE A 206 -10.17 -24.57 3.28
C ILE A 206 -9.87 -25.41 4.53
N HIS A 207 -9.45 -24.74 5.59
CA HIS A 207 -9.16 -25.40 6.86
C HIS A 207 -10.46 -26.01 7.46
N PRO A 208 -10.41 -27.22 8.06
CA PRO A 208 -11.60 -27.86 8.65
C PRO A 208 -12.37 -26.99 9.64
N HIS A 209 -11.69 -26.19 10.46
CA HIS A 209 -12.37 -25.25 11.38
C HIS A 209 -13.26 -24.20 10.72
N ILE A 210 -13.06 -23.88 9.44
CA ILE A 210 -13.86 -22.88 8.72
C ILE A 210 -14.63 -23.47 7.54
N SER A 211 -14.65 -24.80 7.35
CA SER A 211 -15.35 -25.42 6.22
C SER A 211 -16.83 -25.07 6.21
N ASP A 212 -17.49 -25.21 7.36
CA ASP A 212 -18.91 -24.92 7.51
C ASP A 212 -19.18 -23.42 7.37
N LEU A 213 -18.27 -22.58 7.86
CA LEU A 213 -18.37 -21.13 7.69
C LEU A 213 -18.33 -20.76 6.20
N VAL A 214 -17.37 -21.29 5.45
CA VAL A 214 -17.22 -21.00 4.01
C VAL A 214 -18.42 -21.52 3.22
N ALA A 215 -18.91 -22.73 3.53
CA ALA A 215 -20.10 -23.29 2.90
C ALA A 215 -21.34 -22.41 3.16
N ASN A 216 -21.59 -22.04 4.42
CA ASN A 216 -22.71 -21.17 4.80
C ASN A 216 -22.61 -19.78 4.13
N LEU A 217 -21.42 -19.19 4.08
CA LEU A 217 -21.21 -17.90 3.40
C LEU A 217 -21.50 -18.00 1.90
N SER A 218 -21.07 -19.08 1.27
CA SER A 218 -21.27 -19.30 -0.18
C SER A 218 -22.75 -19.50 -0.52
N GLU A 219 -23.46 -20.28 0.30
CA GLU A 219 -24.88 -20.60 0.10
C GLU A 219 -25.79 -19.38 0.35
N ASN A 220 -25.42 -18.52 1.30
CA ASN A 220 -26.21 -17.34 1.69
C ASN A 220 -25.72 -16.03 1.03
N SER A 221 -24.81 -16.10 0.07
CA SER A 221 -24.33 -14.90 -0.62
C SER A 221 -25.44 -14.27 -1.46
N THR A 222 -25.52 -12.93 -1.42
CA THR A 222 -26.56 -12.16 -2.12
C THR A 222 -26.00 -11.28 -3.22
N ASP A 223 -24.67 -11.18 -3.33
CA ASP A 223 -23.99 -10.27 -4.24
C ASP A 223 -22.85 -10.91 -5.05
N GLY A 224 -22.71 -12.25 -4.98
CA GLY A 224 -21.73 -13.01 -5.76
C GLY A 224 -20.33 -13.10 -5.16
N PHE A 225 -20.14 -12.59 -3.94
CA PHE A 225 -18.88 -12.70 -3.20
C PHE A 225 -19.02 -13.56 -1.94
N LEU A 226 -17.90 -14.14 -1.47
CA LEU A 226 -17.88 -14.95 -0.26
C LEU A 226 -18.31 -14.13 0.97
N LEU A 227 -17.77 -12.92 1.14
CA LEU A 227 -18.27 -11.96 2.12
C LEU A 227 -19.29 -11.04 1.43
N SER A 228 -20.57 -11.34 1.62
CA SER A 228 -21.69 -10.58 1.04
C SER A 228 -22.01 -9.31 1.83
N GLY A 229 -22.60 -8.31 1.16
CA GLY A 229 -23.10 -7.08 1.79
C GLY A 229 -22.04 -6.01 2.06
N LEU A 230 -20.81 -6.20 1.57
CA LEU A 230 -19.77 -5.17 1.64
C LEU A 230 -19.93 -4.16 0.50
N THR A 231 -19.58 -2.91 0.77
CA THR A 231 -19.70 -1.81 -0.20
C THR A 231 -18.39 -1.57 -0.95
N PHE A 232 -18.51 -1.27 -2.24
CA PHE A 232 -17.39 -0.82 -3.06
C PHE A 232 -17.04 0.63 -2.76
N ASN A 233 -15.75 0.94 -2.70
CA ASN A 233 -15.27 2.32 -2.69
C ASN A 233 -15.01 2.83 -4.12
N LYS A 234 -14.57 4.09 -4.27
CA LYS A 234 -14.32 4.71 -5.59
C LYS A 234 -13.22 4.03 -6.44
N TYR A 235 -12.47 3.09 -5.85
CA TYR A 235 -11.43 2.29 -6.51
C TYR A 235 -11.83 0.81 -6.62
N ASP A 236 -13.12 0.51 -6.51
CA ASP A 236 -13.66 -0.85 -6.63
C ASP A 236 -13.15 -1.86 -5.57
N ASP A 237 -12.70 -1.35 -4.42
CA ASP A 237 -12.30 -2.19 -3.27
C ASP A 237 -13.41 -2.25 -2.21
N ARG A 238 -13.65 -3.46 -1.68
CA ARG A 238 -14.70 -3.79 -0.69
C ARG A 238 -14.21 -3.79 0.76
N SER A 239 -12.90 -3.72 0.99
CA SER A 239 -12.29 -3.92 2.32
C SER A 239 -12.31 -2.67 3.23
N ASN A 240 -12.43 -1.47 2.66
CA ASN A 240 -12.27 -0.20 3.39
C ASN A 240 -13.18 -0.05 4.63
N ALA A 241 -14.49 -0.29 4.48
CA ALA A 241 -15.45 -0.07 5.57
C ALA A 241 -15.28 -1.09 6.70
N ILE A 242 -15.13 -2.37 6.36
CA ILE A 242 -14.94 -3.45 7.34
C ILE A 242 -13.55 -3.40 7.99
N GLY A 243 -12.51 -3.01 7.25
CA GLY A 243 -11.18 -2.75 7.79
C GLY A 243 -11.16 -1.62 8.82
N LYS A 244 -11.93 -0.54 8.60
CA LYS A 244 -12.12 0.51 9.62
C LYS A 244 -12.82 -0.01 10.86
N ARG A 245 -13.81 -0.91 10.71
CA ARG A 245 -14.50 -1.55 11.85
C ARG A 245 -13.54 -2.45 12.64
N PHE A 246 -12.71 -3.24 11.97
CA PHE A 246 -11.61 -3.97 12.62
C PHE A 246 -10.67 -3.02 13.38
N GLY A 247 -10.29 -1.90 12.77
CA GLY A 247 -9.46 -0.87 13.40
C GLY A 247 -10.09 -0.26 14.66
N ARG A 248 -11.40 -0.08 14.71
CA ARG A 248 -12.12 0.39 15.91
C ARG A 248 -12.21 -0.70 16.98
N LEU A 249 -12.50 -1.94 16.57
CA LEU A 249 -12.55 -3.10 17.47
C LEU A 249 -11.22 -3.28 18.20
N LYS A 250 -10.10 -3.33 17.46
CA LYS A 250 -8.79 -3.52 18.08
C LYS A 250 -8.45 -2.40 19.07
N THR A 251 -8.80 -1.15 18.74
CA THR A 251 -8.55 0.01 19.61
C THR A 251 -9.39 -0.11 20.89
N LYS A 252 -10.64 -0.53 20.79
CA LYS A 252 -11.52 -0.79 21.95
C LYS A 252 -10.96 -1.89 22.86
N LEU A 253 -10.31 -2.90 22.29
CA LEU A 253 -9.67 -4.00 23.01
C LEU A 253 -8.26 -3.65 23.55
N GLY A 254 -7.79 -2.42 23.36
CA GLY A 254 -6.49 -1.95 23.88
C GLY A 254 -5.29 -2.22 22.97
N TYR A 255 -5.49 -2.69 21.74
CA TYR A 255 -4.39 -2.94 20.80
C TYR A 255 -3.86 -1.66 20.16
N GLY A 256 -2.54 -1.51 20.20
CA GLY A 256 -1.80 -0.39 19.64
C GLY A 256 -1.75 -0.35 18.11
N SER A 257 -0.95 0.58 17.60
CA SER A 257 -0.68 0.75 16.17
C SER A 257 0.24 -0.33 15.60
N ASP A 258 0.75 -1.26 16.40
CA ASP A 258 1.56 -2.42 15.99
C ASP A 258 0.71 -3.63 15.55
N HIS A 259 -0.60 -3.61 15.85
CA HIS A 259 -1.55 -4.64 15.41
C HIS A 259 -2.51 -4.13 14.33
N VAL A 260 -2.68 -4.91 13.28
CA VAL A 260 -3.62 -4.68 12.15
C VAL A 260 -4.26 -6.00 11.75
N PHE A 261 -5.20 -5.99 10.80
CA PHE A 261 -5.79 -7.22 10.29
C PHE A 261 -4.72 -8.25 9.84
N HIS A 262 -3.68 -7.78 9.15
CA HIS A 262 -2.54 -8.60 8.72
C HIS A 262 -1.69 -9.19 9.86
N SER A 263 -1.96 -8.84 11.13
CA SER A 263 -1.39 -9.52 12.28
C SER A 263 -1.92 -10.96 12.43
N LEU A 264 -3.12 -11.27 11.92
CA LEU A 264 -3.63 -12.66 11.83
C LEU A 264 -2.73 -13.49 10.92
N ARG A 265 -2.40 -12.94 9.74
CA ARG A 265 -1.48 -13.55 8.78
C ARG A 265 -0.09 -13.82 9.38
N LYS A 266 0.41 -12.90 10.21
CA LYS A 266 1.66 -13.11 10.94
C LYS A 266 1.55 -14.24 11.96
N GLY A 267 0.43 -14.34 12.67
CA GLY A 267 0.15 -15.46 13.56
C GLY A 267 0.16 -16.79 12.81
N VAL A 268 -0.48 -16.87 11.64
CA VAL A 268 -0.41 -18.06 10.76
C VAL A 268 1.04 -18.40 10.40
N ALA A 269 1.84 -17.42 9.98
CA ALA A 269 3.25 -17.64 9.66
C ALA A 269 4.03 -18.22 10.85
N SER A 270 3.84 -17.65 12.04
CA SER A 270 4.49 -18.11 13.27
C SER A 270 4.06 -19.53 13.67
N GLN A 271 2.79 -19.89 13.48
CA GLN A 271 2.31 -21.25 13.75
C GLN A 271 2.88 -22.27 12.75
N LEU A 272 2.93 -21.94 11.46
CA LEU A 272 3.55 -22.80 10.45
C LEU A 272 5.04 -23.00 10.72
N GLU A 273 5.76 -21.93 11.09
CA GLU A 273 7.15 -22.00 11.51
C GLU A 273 7.35 -22.90 12.74
N ALA A 274 6.52 -22.70 13.78
CA ALA A 274 6.56 -23.52 14.99
C ALA A 274 6.24 -25.01 14.72
N ALA A 275 5.41 -25.30 13.72
CA ALA A 275 5.09 -26.65 13.26
C ALA A 275 6.17 -27.26 12.35
N GLY A 276 7.28 -26.55 12.09
CA GLY A 276 8.38 -27.02 11.24
C GLY A 276 8.02 -27.08 9.75
N ILE A 277 7.00 -26.33 9.32
CA ILE A 277 6.62 -26.28 7.91
C ILE A 277 7.73 -25.59 7.10
N PRO A 278 8.19 -26.19 5.99
CA PRO A 278 9.22 -25.58 5.16
C PRO A 278 8.84 -24.18 4.66
N GLU A 279 9.79 -23.25 4.67
CA GLU A 279 9.56 -21.84 4.33
C GLU A 279 8.96 -21.67 2.92
N ASN A 280 9.35 -22.50 1.95
CA ASN A 280 8.78 -22.47 0.61
C ASN A 280 7.28 -22.84 0.60
N VAL A 281 6.83 -23.75 1.45
CA VAL A 281 5.42 -24.12 1.59
C VAL A 281 4.64 -22.98 2.25
N ALA A 282 5.16 -22.44 3.36
CA ALA A 282 4.56 -21.30 4.04
C ALA A 282 4.48 -20.06 3.14
N ALA A 283 5.54 -19.75 2.39
CA ALA A 283 5.59 -18.65 1.44
C ALA A 283 4.56 -18.82 0.31
N ARG A 284 4.30 -20.05 -0.15
CA ARG A 284 3.27 -20.31 -1.16
C ARG A 284 1.84 -20.12 -0.62
N LEU A 285 1.54 -20.61 0.59
CA LEU A 285 0.25 -20.36 1.25
C LEU A 285 0.01 -18.87 1.49
N LEU A 286 1.03 -18.19 1.98
CA LEU A 286 1.00 -16.77 2.29
C LEU A 286 1.31 -15.87 1.09
N GLY A 287 1.48 -16.37 -0.14
CA GLY A 287 1.70 -15.51 -1.31
C GLY A 287 2.87 -14.52 -1.15
N HIS A 288 4.02 -15.00 -0.64
CA HIS A 288 5.28 -14.28 -0.59
C HIS A 288 6.20 -14.71 -1.73
N GLU A 289 6.92 -13.76 -2.33
CA GLU A 289 7.97 -14.08 -3.30
C GLU A 289 9.12 -14.84 -2.61
N PHE A 290 9.45 -16.02 -3.13
CA PHE A 290 10.56 -16.83 -2.63
C PHE A 290 11.81 -16.61 -3.48
N LYS A 291 12.74 -15.78 -2.99
CA LYS A 291 13.95 -15.34 -3.72
C LYS A 291 15.15 -16.26 -3.52
N THR A 292 15.02 -17.56 -3.81
CA THR A 292 16.19 -18.47 -3.83
C THR A 292 16.50 -18.94 -5.24
N MET A 293 17.79 -19.00 -5.59
CA MET A 293 18.28 -19.35 -6.93
C MET A 293 17.80 -20.73 -7.42
N THR A 294 17.66 -21.70 -6.51
CA THR A 294 17.29 -23.08 -6.86
C THR A 294 15.80 -23.26 -7.16
N TYR A 295 14.92 -22.63 -6.36
CA TYR A 295 13.47 -22.78 -6.50
C TYR A 295 12.83 -21.67 -7.32
N GLY A 296 13.39 -20.46 -7.32
CA GLY A 296 12.88 -19.32 -8.10
C GLY A 296 13.06 -19.49 -9.62
N LEU A 297 14.03 -20.30 -10.06
CA LEU A 297 14.31 -20.56 -11.49
C LEU A 297 13.77 -21.91 -11.99
N TYR A 298 13.69 -22.94 -11.13
CA TYR A 298 13.29 -24.30 -11.56
C TYR A 298 11.92 -24.75 -11.02
N ALA A 299 11.40 -24.16 -9.95
CA ALA A 299 10.07 -24.47 -9.44
C ALA A 299 9.02 -23.49 -9.99
N GLY A 300 8.86 -23.49 -11.31
CA GLY A 300 7.58 -23.13 -11.93
C GLY A 300 6.44 -24.07 -11.52
N GLY A 301 6.74 -25.13 -10.75
CA GLY A 301 5.80 -26.11 -10.23
C GLY A 301 5.04 -25.62 -9.01
N LYS A 302 3.73 -25.48 -9.16
CA LYS A 302 2.76 -25.42 -8.07
C LYS A 302 3.02 -26.59 -7.11
N LEU A 303 3.11 -26.32 -5.80
CA LEU A 303 3.17 -27.40 -4.82
C LEU A 303 1.89 -28.25 -4.89
N PRO A 304 1.97 -29.57 -4.64
CA PRO A 304 0.77 -30.41 -4.58
C PRO A 304 -0.23 -29.86 -3.56
N PHE A 305 -1.52 -29.87 -3.91
CA PHE A 305 -2.57 -29.37 -3.03
C PHE A 305 -2.55 -30.05 -1.64
N ALA A 306 -2.30 -31.37 -1.60
CA ALA A 306 -2.20 -32.12 -0.35
C ALA A 306 -1.11 -31.55 0.60
N VAL A 307 0.05 -31.14 0.06
CA VAL A 307 1.13 -30.54 0.86
C VAL A 307 0.70 -29.20 1.45
N LEU A 308 -0.01 -28.38 0.67
CA LEU A 308 -0.56 -27.11 1.15
C LEU A 308 -1.62 -27.33 2.23
N ASN A 309 -2.49 -28.32 2.03
CA ASN A 309 -3.56 -28.69 2.95
C ASN A 309 -2.99 -29.21 4.28
N ASP A 310 -2.07 -30.16 4.24
CA ASP A 310 -1.44 -30.73 5.42
C ASP A 310 -0.69 -29.67 6.25
N ALA A 311 -0.06 -28.71 5.57
CA ALA A 311 0.59 -27.58 6.23
C ALA A 311 -0.43 -26.63 6.88
N LEU A 312 -1.48 -26.22 6.16
CA LEU A 312 -2.48 -25.31 6.70
C LEU A 312 -3.24 -25.93 7.87
N CYS A 313 -3.49 -27.24 7.84
CA CYS A 313 -4.09 -28.01 8.94
C CYS A 313 -3.25 -28.06 10.23
N LYS A 314 -2.03 -27.51 10.23
CA LYS A 314 -1.24 -27.30 11.45
C LYS A 314 -1.57 -25.99 12.17
N VAL A 315 -2.34 -25.11 11.55
CA VAL A 315 -2.79 -23.86 12.16
C VAL A 315 -3.95 -24.15 13.10
N ASP A 316 -3.80 -23.77 14.36
CA ASP A 316 -4.79 -23.98 15.40
C ASP A 316 -5.02 -22.68 16.18
N TRP A 317 -6.27 -22.24 16.20
CA TRP A 317 -6.73 -21.08 16.96
C TRP A 317 -7.76 -21.46 18.03
N THR A 318 -7.80 -22.73 18.43
CA THR A 318 -8.73 -23.25 19.45
C THR A 318 -8.16 -23.35 20.85
#